data_AF-A0A939NEH8-F1
#
_entry.id   AF-A0A939NEH8-F1
#
_cell.length_a   1.000
_cell.length_b   1.000
_cell.length_c   1.000
_cell.angle_alpha   90.00
_cell.angle_beta   90.00
_cell.angle_gamma   90.00
#
_symmetry.space_group_name_H-M   'P 1'
#
loop_
_entity.id
_entity.type
_entity.pdbx_description
1 polymer ?
#
loop_
_entity_poly.entity_id
_entity_poly.type
_entity_poly.pdbx_seq_one_letter_code
_entity_poly.pdbx_strand_id
1 'polypeptide(L)'
;MWGYDPRSSTFKRRIFPIEVLIACFSVLLVTVLITLTGDIGTRYGVPFTIFIRDRLGKQGAKIGAICRAIVCLTWCGVILFLGTQAINAIIEIVTGVSMFWVIFITYASLQLFNASRNVDSMSKFGTLAVPILACGLVSLVAWLLQEHQISLPDIVTASPLEGTGFSFITVIAIFSGGWLSEALNGSDLTRKLKLPENSASSSFFARNKRTIFCFGLGFVGTGLLLTLQG
;
A
#
# COMPACT_ATOMS: atom_id res chain seq x y z
N MET A 1 18.70 24.89 -9.33
CA MET A 1 17.64 25.64 -8.62
C MET A 1 16.92 24.80 -7.54
N TRP A 2 17.59 23.81 -6.94
CA TRP A 2 17.16 23.19 -5.69
C TRP A 2 18.37 23.22 -4.74
N GLY A 3 18.56 24.38 -4.10
CA GLY A 3 19.47 24.50 -2.97
C GLY A 3 18.79 23.90 -1.76
N TYR A 4 18.95 22.58 -1.60
CA TYR A 4 18.35 21.79 -0.54
C TYR A 4 19.43 21.49 0.51
N ASP A 5 19.31 22.08 1.71
CA ASP A 5 20.22 21.83 2.83
C ASP A 5 19.61 20.77 3.78
N PRO A 6 20.17 19.54 3.83
CA PRO A 6 19.71 18.46 4.70
C PRO A 6 19.97 18.71 6.19
N ARG A 7 20.63 19.82 6.57
CA ARG A 7 20.90 20.19 7.97
C ARG A 7 19.85 21.13 8.59
N SER A 8 18.87 21.60 7.81
CA SER A 8 17.86 22.52 8.33
C SER A 8 16.94 21.84 9.37
N SER A 9 16.68 22.53 10.48
CA SER A 9 15.80 22.09 11.57
C SER A 9 14.35 21.82 11.13
N THR A 10 14.01 22.23 9.91
CA THR A 10 12.72 22.04 9.23
C THR A 10 12.48 20.61 8.74
N PHE A 11 13.54 19.81 8.54
CA PHE A 11 13.42 18.39 8.17
C PHE A 11 13.16 17.50 9.40
N LYS A 12 13.74 17.86 10.56
CA LYS A 12 13.68 17.07 11.81
C LYS A 12 12.29 16.97 12.46
N ARG A 13 11.23 17.62 11.94
CA ARG A 13 9.90 17.68 12.58
C ARG A 13 8.73 17.62 11.59
N ARG A 14 8.69 16.59 10.73
CA ARG A 14 7.60 16.45 9.74
C ARG A 14 6.78 15.17 9.84
N ILE A 15 7.05 14.30 10.82
CA ILE A 15 6.21 13.14 11.11
C ILE A 15 5.56 13.39 12.46
N PHE A 16 4.25 13.56 12.44
CA PHE A 16 3.49 13.97 13.61
C PHE A 16 2.83 12.76 14.27
N PRO A 17 2.96 12.60 15.60
CA PRO A 17 2.41 11.44 16.31
C PRO A 17 0.89 11.32 16.15
N ILE A 18 0.17 12.45 16.17
CA ILE A 18 -1.30 12.45 16.08
C ILE A 18 -1.80 12.14 14.66
N GLU A 19 -1.19 12.68 13.61
CA GLU A 19 -1.52 12.34 12.22
C GLU A 19 -1.20 10.87 11.92
N VAL A 20 -0.13 10.31 12.51
CA VAL A 20 0.16 8.87 12.42
C VAL A 20 -0.94 8.05 13.08
N LEU A 21 -1.43 8.46 14.26
CA LEU A 21 -2.57 7.78 14.91
C LEU A 21 -3.85 7.87 14.07
N ILE A 22 -4.12 9.04 13.46
CA ILE A 22 -5.27 9.24 12.56
C ILE A 22 -5.12 8.37 11.29
N ALA A 23 -3.89 8.26 10.76
CA ALA A 23 -3.59 7.38 9.64
C ALA A 23 -3.86 5.91 10.02
N CYS A 24 -3.37 5.45 11.18
CA CYS A 24 -3.67 4.10 11.69
C CYS A 24 -5.18 3.84 11.82
N PHE A 25 -5.95 4.83 12.30
CA PHE A 25 -7.40 4.74 12.38
C PHE A 25 -8.05 4.62 10.98
N SER A 26 -7.61 5.43 10.01
CA SER A 26 -8.12 5.37 8.63
C SER A 26 -7.87 4.00 7.98
N VAL A 27 -6.73 3.39 8.30
CA VAL A 27 -6.31 2.09 7.80
C VAL A 27 -7.13 0.95 8.43
N LEU A 28 -7.52 1.09 9.70
CA LEU A 28 -8.51 0.22 10.35
C LEU A 28 -9.88 0.32 9.67
N LEU A 29 -10.34 1.52 9.33
CA LEU A 29 -11.60 1.74 8.60
C LEU A 29 -11.58 1.00 7.24
N VAL A 30 -10.50 1.15 6.48
CA VAL A 30 -10.32 0.43 5.21
C VAL A 30 -10.34 -1.09 5.43
N THR A 31 -9.71 -1.59 6.49
CA THR A 31 -9.71 -3.02 6.84
C THR A 31 -11.13 -3.56 7.06
N VAL A 32 -12.00 -2.77 7.69
CA VAL A 32 -13.42 -3.12 7.82
C VAL A 32 -14.10 -3.18 6.45
N LEU A 33 -13.88 -2.17 5.60
CA LEU A 33 -14.48 -2.11 4.26
C LEU A 33 -14.05 -3.27 3.35
N ILE A 34 -12.75 -3.61 3.31
CA ILE A 34 -12.25 -4.72 2.50
C ILE A 34 -12.75 -6.07 3.02
N THR A 35 -12.97 -6.21 4.34
CA THR A 35 -13.55 -7.42 4.91
C THR A 35 -15.01 -7.58 4.49
N LEU A 36 -15.79 -6.49 4.54
CA LEU A 36 -17.21 -6.51 4.15
C LEU A 36 -17.39 -6.84 2.66
N THR A 37 -16.61 -6.18 1.79
CA THR A 37 -16.64 -6.41 0.34
C THR A 37 -16.01 -7.75 -0.05
N GLY A 38 -15.01 -8.21 0.71
CA GLY A 38 -14.35 -9.50 0.54
C GLY A 38 -15.21 -10.70 0.94
N ASP A 39 -16.23 -10.52 1.78
CA ASP A 39 -17.15 -11.59 2.20
C ASP A 39 -17.87 -12.25 1.01
N ILE A 40 -18.20 -11.46 0.00
CA ILE A 40 -18.84 -11.96 -1.22
C ILE A 40 -17.91 -12.91 -1.97
N GLY A 41 -16.61 -12.59 -2.02
CA GLY A 41 -15.61 -13.45 -2.64
C GLY A 41 -15.35 -14.72 -1.83
N THR A 42 -15.35 -14.66 -0.50
CA THR A 42 -15.19 -15.87 0.34
C THR A 42 -16.43 -16.77 0.32
N ARG A 43 -17.63 -16.20 0.25
CA ARG A 43 -18.89 -16.97 0.31
C ARG A 43 -19.30 -17.55 -1.04
N TYR A 44 -19.18 -16.77 -2.12
CA TYR A 44 -19.72 -17.13 -3.43
C TYR A 44 -18.64 -17.38 -4.48
N GLY A 45 -17.38 -17.06 -4.19
CA GLY A 45 -16.30 -17.23 -5.16
C GLY A 45 -16.53 -16.43 -6.45
N VAL A 46 -17.20 -15.27 -6.36
CA VAL A 46 -17.47 -14.41 -7.52
C VAL A 46 -16.46 -13.26 -7.60
N PRO A 47 -15.98 -12.90 -8.80
CA PRO A 47 -15.13 -11.73 -8.99
C PRO A 47 -15.94 -10.44 -8.85
N PHE A 48 -15.22 -9.35 -8.60
CA PHE A 48 -15.80 -8.01 -8.44
C PHE A 48 -16.66 -7.60 -9.65
N THR A 49 -16.20 -7.94 -10.86
CA THR A 49 -16.88 -7.58 -12.11
C THR A 49 -18.27 -8.20 -12.27
N ILE A 50 -18.51 -9.37 -11.67
CA ILE A 50 -19.84 -10.00 -11.67
C ILE A 50 -20.71 -9.35 -10.59
N PHE A 51 -20.14 -9.11 -9.40
CA PHE A 51 -20.86 -8.47 -8.29
C PHE A 51 -21.37 -7.07 -8.64
N ILE A 52 -20.53 -6.23 -9.25
CA ILE A 52 -20.94 -4.86 -9.62
C ILE A 52 -22.00 -4.85 -10.73
N ARG A 53 -21.96 -5.85 -11.64
CA ARG A 53 -22.94 -6.00 -12.72
C ARG A 53 -24.32 -6.41 -12.20
N ASP A 54 -24.36 -7.24 -11.16
CA ASP A 54 -25.61 -7.63 -10.50
C ASP A 54 -26.28 -6.42 -9.81
N ARG A 55 -25.50 -5.55 -9.16
CA ARG A 55 -26.04 -4.41 -8.39
C ARG A 55 -26.32 -3.15 -9.20
N LEU A 56 -25.46 -2.78 -10.14
CA LEU A 56 -25.56 -1.53 -10.91
C LEU A 56 -26.02 -1.76 -12.36
N GLY A 57 -26.32 -3.00 -12.74
CA GLY A 57 -26.65 -3.37 -14.11
C GLY A 57 -25.47 -3.23 -15.08
N LYS A 58 -25.74 -3.44 -16.37
CA LYS A 58 -24.70 -3.43 -17.43
C LYS A 58 -24.04 -2.07 -17.61
N GLN A 59 -24.83 -0.98 -17.56
CA GLN A 59 -24.30 0.37 -17.78
C GLN A 59 -23.47 0.86 -16.60
N GLY A 60 -23.97 0.69 -15.36
CA GLY A 60 -23.22 1.07 -14.16
C GLY A 60 -21.93 0.26 -13.97
N ALA A 61 -21.93 -1.03 -14.33
CA ALA A 61 -20.71 -1.84 -14.32
C ALA A 61 -19.63 -1.34 -15.29
N LYS A 62 -20.00 -0.79 -16.46
CA LYS A 62 -19.03 -0.20 -17.39
C LYS A 62 -18.37 1.04 -16.81
N ILE A 63 -19.15 1.93 -16.19
CA ILE A 63 -18.63 3.14 -15.54
C ILE A 63 -17.67 2.75 -14.42
N GLY A 64 -18.08 1.83 -13.54
CA GLY A 64 -17.23 1.33 -12.46
C GLY A 64 -15.92 0.70 -12.96
N ALA A 65 -15.98 -0.06 -14.06
CA ALA A 65 -14.80 -0.66 -14.68
C ALA A 65 -13.82 0.40 -15.25
N ILE A 66 -14.33 1.45 -15.89
CA ILE A 66 -13.51 2.54 -16.43
C ILE A 66 -12.84 3.32 -15.29
N CYS A 67 -13.59 3.71 -14.25
CA CYS A 67 -13.02 4.39 -13.08
C CYS A 67 -11.89 3.56 -12.45
N ARG A 68 -12.10 2.26 -12.30
CA ARG A 68 -11.11 1.32 -11.76
C ARG A 68 -9.88 1.20 -12.67
N ALA A 69 -10.08 1.16 -13.99
CA ALA A 69 -8.98 1.12 -14.96
C ALA A 69 -8.11 2.37 -14.88
N ILE A 70 -8.72 3.56 -14.78
CA ILE A 70 -7.99 4.83 -14.64
C ILE A 70 -7.11 4.81 -13.40
N VAL A 71 -7.66 4.46 -12.23
CA VAL A 71 -6.90 4.40 -10.98
C VAL A 71 -5.75 3.39 -11.08
N CYS A 72 -6.01 2.22 -11.67
CA CYS A 72 -5.00 1.18 -11.86
C CYS A 72 -3.86 1.65 -12.78
N LEU A 73 -4.17 2.30 -13.90
CA LEU A 73 -3.17 2.84 -14.82
C LEU A 73 -2.32 3.94 -14.17
N THR A 74 -2.96 4.86 -13.44
CA THR A 74 -2.24 5.92 -12.71
C THR A 74 -1.28 5.33 -11.69
N TRP A 75 -1.73 4.36 -10.89
CA TRP A 75 -0.88 3.72 -9.88
C TRP A 75 0.26 2.91 -10.50
N CYS A 76 -0.03 2.18 -11.58
CA CYS A 76 0.97 1.46 -12.35
C CYS A 76 2.05 2.40 -12.90
N GLY A 77 1.64 3.55 -13.45
CA GLY A 77 2.56 4.57 -13.96
C GLY A 77 3.49 5.13 -12.88
N VAL A 78 2.96 5.43 -11.69
CA VAL A 78 3.77 5.93 -10.56
C VAL A 78 4.81 4.91 -10.11
N ILE A 79 4.42 3.64 -9.92
CA ILE A 79 5.36 2.58 -9.51
C ILE A 79 6.42 2.33 -10.59
N LEU A 80 6.04 2.38 -11.86
CA LEU A 80 6.95 2.22 -12.97
C LEU A 80 7.99 3.34 -13.01
N PHE A 81 7.54 4.59 -12.83
CA PHE A 81 8.41 5.76 -12.78
C PHE A 81 9.36 5.71 -11.60
N LEU A 82 8.86 5.47 -10.38
CA LEU A 82 9.68 5.39 -9.17
C LEU A 82 10.70 4.26 -9.23
N GLY A 83 10.32 3.09 -9.75
CA GLY A 83 11.25 1.98 -9.94
C GLY A 83 12.34 2.29 -10.96
N THR A 84 11.99 3.00 -12.04
CA THR A 84 12.98 3.48 -13.03
C THR A 84 13.95 4.45 -12.40
N GLN A 85 13.47 5.42 -11.63
CA GLN A 85 14.31 6.40 -10.93
C GLN A 85 15.29 5.74 -9.96
N ALA A 86 14.82 4.74 -9.20
CA ALA A 86 15.68 4.01 -8.27
C ALA A 86 16.81 3.25 -8.99
N ILE A 87 16.49 2.54 -10.07
CA ILE A 87 17.49 1.78 -10.85
C ILE A 87 18.45 2.73 -11.57
N ASN A 88 17.93 3.83 -12.16
CA ASN A 88 18.76 4.82 -12.82
C ASN A 88 19.73 5.50 -11.85
N ALA A 89 19.28 5.86 -10.65
CA ALA A 89 20.15 6.44 -9.63
C ALA A 89 21.30 5.51 -9.25
N ILE A 90 21.04 4.19 -9.11
CA ILE A 90 22.09 3.20 -8.81
C ILE A 90 23.10 3.11 -9.96
N ILE A 91 22.62 3.04 -11.21
CA ILE A 91 23.49 2.96 -12.39
C ILE A 91 24.32 4.23 -12.54
N GLU A 92 23.73 5.39 -12.31
CA GLU A 92 24.40 6.68 -12.39
C GLU A 92 25.50 6.81 -11.33
N ILE A 93 25.27 6.33 -10.10
CA ILE A 93 26.30 6.29 -9.05
C ILE A 93 27.49 5.39 -9.45
N VAL A 94 27.23 4.27 -10.12
CA VAL A 94 28.28 3.28 -10.45
C VAL A 94 29.02 3.64 -11.74
N THR A 95 28.32 4.14 -12.75
CA THR A 95 28.84 4.33 -14.12
C THR A 95 29.02 5.78 -14.52
N GLY A 96 28.41 6.73 -13.78
CA GLY A 96 28.39 8.15 -14.11
C GLY A 96 27.46 8.54 -15.26
N VAL A 97 26.72 7.58 -15.84
CA VAL A 97 25.84 7.82 -17.00
C VAL A 97 24.39 7.57 -16.62
N SER A 98 23.51 8.53 -16.93
CA SER A 98 22.07 8.32 -16.82
C SER A 98 21.51 7.66 -18.08
N MET A 99 20.72 6.61 -17.88
CA MET A 99 20.12 5.79 -18.95
C MET A 99 18.61 5.66 -18.76
N PHE A 100 17.96 6.74 -18.31
CA PHE A 100 16.58 6.74 -17.86
C PHE A 100 15.61 6.03 -18.84
N TRP A 101 15.62 6.41 -20.12
CA TRP A 101 14.69 5.84 -21.12
C TRP A 101 14.94 4.35 -21.41
N VAL A 102 16.20 3.92 -21.42
CA VAL A 102 16.56 2.51 -21.63
C VAL A 102 16.07 1.67 -20.46
N ILE A 103 16.29 2.15 -19.24
CA ILE A 103 15.84 1.50 -18.01
C ILE A 103 14.32 1.50 -17.95
N PHE A 104 13.66 2.62 -18.27
CA PHE A 104 12.21 2.73 -18.28
C PHE A 104 11.56 1.70 -19.19
N ILE A 105 11.99 1.63 -20.46
CA ILE A 105 11.43 0.70 -21.44
C ILE A 105 11.68 -0.75 -21.01
N THR A 106 12.89 -1.05 -20.54
CA THR A 106 13.26 -2.42 -20.10
C THR A 106 12.44 -2.83 -18.88
N TYR A 107 12.36 -1.95 -17.87
CA TYR A 107 11.60 -2.18 -16.65
C TYR A 107 10.10 -2.29 -16.92
N ALA A 108 9.54 -1.43 -17.78
CA ALA A 108 8.15 -1.52 -18.21
C ALA A 108 7.83 -2.83 -18.91
N SER A 109 8.72 -3.27 -19.80
CA SER A 109 8.58 -4.54 -20.52
C SER A 109 8.63 -5.74 -19.56
N LEU A 110 9.55 -5.72 -18.60
CA LEU A 110 9.63 -6.76 -17.55
C LEU A 110 8.37 -6.78 -16.68
N GLN A 111 7.83 -5.63 -16.30
CA GLN A 111 6.62 -5.55 -15.50
C GLN A 111 5.38 -6.01 -16.26
N LEU A 112 5.25 -5.67 -17.55
CA LEU A 112 4.19 -6.19 -18.41
C LEU A 112 4.32 -7.69 -18.64
N PHE A 113 5.55 -8.18 -18.81
CA PHE A 113 5.81 -9.61 -18.94
C PHE A 113 5.43 -10.37 -17.66
N ASN A 114 5.83 -9.88 -16.49
CA ASN A 114 5.41 -10.43 -15.20
C ASN A 114 3.89 -10.33 -15.02
N ALA A 115 3.27 -9.23 -15.47
CA ALA A 115 1.82 -9.03 -15.45
C ALA A 115 1.05 -10.08 -16.27
N SER A 116 1.64 -10.56 -17.36
CA SER A 116 1.04 -11.59 -18.22
C SER A 116 1.03 -12.99 -17.59
N ARG A 117 1.80 -13.22 -16.51
CA ARG A 117 1.86 -14.52 -15.83
C ARG A 117 0.72 -14.69 -14.82
N ASN A 118 0.39 -15.93 -14.52
CA ASN A 118 -0.63 -16.26 -13.53
C ASN A 118 -0.34 -15.61 -12.16
N VAL A 119 -1.41 -15.20 -11.48
CA VAL A 119 -1.36 -14.54 -10.16
C VAL A 119 -0.56 -15.32 -9.11
N ASP A 120 -0.48 -16.66 -9.24
CA ASP A 120 0.32 -17.50 -8.33
C ASP A 120 1.82 -17.21 -8.46
N SER A 121 2.30 -16.88 -9.66
CA SER A 121 3.70 -16.49 -9.89
C SER A 121 4.00 -15.15 -9.23
N MET A 122 3.07 -14.20 -9.34
CA MET A 122 3.18 -12.89 -8.69
C MET A 122 3.18 -13.02 -7.16
N SER A 123 2.33 -13.89 -6.62
CA SER A 123 2.27 -14.13 -5.18
C SER A 123 3.59 -14.66 -4.65
N LYS A 124 4.22 -15.63 -5.32
CA LYS A 124 5.54 -16.16 -4.94
C LYS A 124 6.64 -15.09 -5.01
N PHE A 125 6.64 -14.27 -6.05
CA PHE A 125 7.56 -13.13 -6.15
C PHE A 125 7.37 -12.15 -4.99
N GLY A 126 6.10 -11.82 -4.67
CA GLY A 126 5.75 -10.98 -3.53
C GLY A 126 6.21 -11.55 -2.19
N THR A 127 6.09 -12.86 -1.97
CA THR A 127 6.55 -13.51 -0.73
C THR A 127 8.06 -13.32 -0.51
N LEU A 128 8.86 -13.21 -1.57
CA LEU A 128 10.29 -12.91 -1.47
C LEU A 128 10.56 -11.39 -1.40
N ALA A 129 9.85 -10.60 -2.19
CA ALA A 129 10.07 -9.16 -2.26
C ALA A 129 9.68 -8.43 -0.96
N VAL A 130 8.59 -8.83 -0.32
CA VAL A 130 8.09 -8.21 0.93
C VAL A 130 9.14 -8.21 2.05
N PRO A 131 9.75 -9.34 2.45
CA PRO A 131 10.77 -9.33 3.51
C PRO A 131 12.02 -8.54 3.11
N ILE A 132 12.45 -8.59 1.84
CA ILE A 132 13.61 -7.82 1.36
C ILE A 132 13.34 -6.31 1.51
N LEU A 133 12.17 -5.85 1.07
CA LEU A 133 11.78 -4.44 1.20
C LEU A 133 11.63 -4.03 2.66
N ALA A 134 11.07 -4.89 3.51
CA ALA A 134 10.96 -4.63 4.94
C ALA A 134 12.33 -4.50 5.62
N CYS A 135 13.26 -5.42 5.33
CA CYS A 135 14.64 -5.33 5.81
C CYS A 135 15.34 -4.05 5.31
N GLY A 136 15.15 -3.71 4.03
CA GLY A 136 15.67 -2.47 3.44
C GLY A 136 15.16 -1.23 4.19
N LEU A 137 13.85 -1.15 4.43
CA LEU A 137 13.24 -0.05 5.17
C LEU A 137 13.75 0.05 6.61
N VAL A 138 13.81 -1.08 7.33
CA VAL A 138 14.33 -1.12 8.71
C VAL A 138 15.79 -0.69 8.75
N SER A 139 16.62 -1.15 7.81
CA SER A 139 18.02 -0.79 7.75
C SER A 139 18.23 0.69 7.46
N LEU A 140 17.41 1.28 6.56
CA LEU A 140 17.42 2.71 6.26
C LEU A 140 17.02 3.54 7.48
N VAL A 141 15.95 3.14 8.18
CA VAL A 141 15.51 3.84 9.41
C VAL A 141 16.59 3.76 10.48
N ALA A 142 17.15 2.58 10.74
CA ALA A 142 18.23 2.41 11.71
C ALA A 142 19.45 3.28 11.40
N TRP A 143 19.82 3.37 10.11
CA TRP A 143 20.90 4.24 9.67
C TRP A 143 20.58 5.73 9.89
N LEU A 144 19.37 6.19 9.56
CA LEU A 144 18.95 7.58 9.78
C LEU A 144 18.94 7.97 11.27
N LEU A 145 18.50 7.06 12.14
CA LEU A 145 18.50 7.30 13.59
C LEU A 145 19.93 7.48 14.13
N GLN A 146 20.87 6.65 13.65
CA GLN A 146 22.28 6.73 14.02
C GLN A 146 22.94 8.01 13.49
N GLU A 147 22.77 8.33 12.21
CA GLU A 147 23.37 9.49 11.55
C GLU A 147 22.90 10.81 12.19
N HIS A 148 21.62 10.89 12.56
CA HIS A 148 21.05 12.11 13.13
C HIS A 148 21.03 12.14 14.66
N GLN A 149 21.49 11.09 15.34
CA GLN A 149 21.47 10.92 16.80
C GLN A 149 20.06 11.14 17.39
N ILE A 150 19.03 10.65 16.68
CA ILE A 150 17.62 10.77 17.09
C ILE A 150 17.18 9.44 17.66
N SER A 151 16.52 9.45 18.82
CA SER A 151 15.90 8.25 19.37
C SER A 151 14.44 8.12 18.89
N LEU A 152 13.90 6.90 18.86
CA LEU A 152 12.48 6.67 18.50
C LEU A 152 11.50 7.48 19.39
N PRO A 153 11.71 7.59 20.72
CA PRO A 153 10.88 8.45 21.57
C PRO A 153 10.88 9.93 21.17
N ASP A 154 12.00 10.45 20.65
CA ASP A 154 12.08 11.85 20.20
C ASP A 154 11.19 12.11 18.98
N ILE A 155 10.98 11.08 18.14
CA ILE A 155 10.08 11.15 16.98
C ILE A 155 8.62 11.14 17.44
N VAL A 156 8.28 10.31 18.43
CA VAL A 156 6.92 10.17 18.96
C VAL A 156 6.50 11.36 19.82
N THR A 157 7.45 12.14 20.33
CA THR A 157 7.17 13.34 21.14
C THR A 157 7.34 14.64 20.34
N ALA A 158 7.71 14.54 19.06
CA ALA A 158 7.89 15.70 18.20
C ALA A 158 6.57 16.50 18.06
N SER A 159 6.63 17.79 18.43
CA SER A 159 5.50 18.70 18.31
C SER A 159 5.41 19.31 16.89
N PRO A 160 4.20 19.63 16.40
CA PRO A 160 4.04 20.22 15.08
C PRO A 160 4.78 21.54 14.94
N LEU A 161 5.28 21.83 13.73
CA LEU A 161 5.64 23.19 13.35
C LEU A 161 4.34 23.98 13.15
N GLU A 162 4.28 25.21 13.66
CA GLU A 162 3.10 26.06 13.53
C GLU A 162 2.65 26.17 12.05
N GLY A 163 1.36 25.93 11.80
CA GLY A 163 0.76 26.03 10.45
C GLY A 163 0.97 24.84 9.51
N THR A 164 1.56 23.73 9.97
CA THR A 164 1.86 22.56 9.11
C THR A 164 0.95 21.34 9.32
N GLY A 165 0.03 21.39 10.28
CA GLY A 165 -0.90 20.30 10.57
C GLY A 165 -2.02 20.18 9.53
N PHE A 166 -2.35 18.96 9.14
CA PHE A 166 -3.51 18.69 8.29
C PHE A 166 -4.77 18.50 9.15
N SER A 167 -5.93 18.89 8.60
CA SER A 167 -7.21 18.57 9.26
C SER A 167 -7.40 17.06 9.37
N PHE A 168 -8.04 16.61 10.45
CA PHE A 168 -8.41 15.21 10.68
C PHE A 168 -9.06 14.56 9.45
N ILE A 169 -10.00 15.26 8.82
CA ILE A 169 -10.71 14.78 7.63
C ILE A 169 -9.76 14.61 6.45
N THR A 170 -8.81 15.53 6.27
CA THR A 170 -7.83 15.50 5.19
C THR A 170 -6.88 14.31 5.35
N VAL A 171 -6.38 14.05 6.57
CA VAL A 171 -5.53 12.90 6.85
C VAL A 171 -6.28 11.60 6.54
N ILE A 172 -7.51 11.46 7.03
CA ILE A 172 -8.33 10.27 6.73
C ILE A 172 -8.55 10.12 5.22
N ALA A 173 -8.92 11.19 4.52
CA ALA A 173 -9.19 11.13 3.08
C ALA A 173 -7.97 10.69 2.27
N ILE A 174 -6.78 11.18 2.62
CA ILE A 174 -5.52 10.82 1.94
C ILE A 174 -5.17 9.35 2.19
N PHE A 175 -5.11 8.93 3.45
CA PHE A 175 -4.68 7.58 3.79
C PHE A 175 -5.72 6.53 3.39
N SER A 176 -7.01 6.76 3.65
CA SER A 176 -8.06 5.83 3.22
C SER A 176 -8.21 5.79 1.70
N GLY A 177 -8.08 6.93 1.02
CA GLY A 177 -8.19 7.04 -0.44
C GLY A 177 -7.16 6.20 -1.19
N GLY A 178 -5.93 6.12 -0.67
CA GLY A 178 -4.86 5.27 -1.24
C GLY A 178 -5.23 3.79 -1.27
N TRP A 179 -5.97 3.31 -0.27
CA TRP A 179 -6.32 1.89 -0.12
C TRP A 179 -7.76 1.56 -0.52
N LEU A 180 -8.60 2.57 -0.75
CA LEU A 180 -10.01 2.39 -1.09
C LEU A 180 -10.18 1.59 -2.39
N SER A 181 -9.27 1.82 -3.35
CA SER A 181 -9.30 1.08 -4.61
C SER A 181 -9.11 -0.42 -4.40
N GLU A 182 -8.27 -0.86 -3.46
CA GLU A 182 -8.08 -2.27 -3.10
C GLU A 182 -9.27 -2.81 -2.35
N ALA A 183 -9.81 -2.04 -1.40
CA ALA A 183 -10.99 -2.42 -0.63
C ALA A 183 -12.16 -2.79 -1.54
N LEU A 184 -12.40 -2.05 -2.61
CA LEU A 184 -13.46 -2.36 -3.57
C LEU A 184 -13.30 -3.75 -4.23
N ASN A 185 -12.06 -4.23 -4.41
CA ASN A 185 -11.79 -5.52 -5.06
C ASN A 185 -11.49 -6.63 -4.05
N GLY A 186 -11.92 -6.47 -2.80
CA GLY A 186 -11.78 -7.51 -1.79
C GLY A 186 -12.24 -8.88 -2.31
N SER A 187 -13.32 -8.93 -3.09
CA SER A 187 -13.83 -10.16 -3.72
C SER A 187 -12.86 -10.84 -4.69
N ASP A 188 -12.07 -10.08 -5.46
CA ASP A 188 -11.07 -10.65 -6.38
C ASP A 188 -9.93 -11.32 -5.62
N LEU A 189 -9.55 -10.77 -4.46
CA LEU A 189 -8.52 -11.31 -3.57
C LEU A 189 -9.04 -12.53 -2.80
N THR A 190 -10.22 -12.40 -2.20
CA THR A 190 -10.74 -13.40 -1.28
C THR A 190 -11.28 -14.65 -1.97
N ARG A 191 -11.73 -14.54 -3.24
CA ARG A 191 -12.18 -15.68 -4.05
C ARG A 191 -11.13 -16.77 -4.21
N LYS A 192 -9.83 -16.41 -4.17
CA LYS A 192 -8.72 -17.36 -4.34
C LYS A 192 -8.26 -17.99 -3.02
N LEU A 193 -8.87 -17.63 -1.90
CA LEU A 193 -8.49 -18.16 -0.60
C LEU A 193 -8.93 -19.62 -0.48
N LYS A 194 -8.03 -20.46 0.04
CA LYS A 194 -8.37 -21.83 0.44
C LYS A 194 -9.16 -21.76 1.75
N LEU A 195 -10.46 -22.06 1.66
CA LEU A 195 -11.38 -22.02 2.78
C LEU A 195 -11.70 -23.44 3.29
N PRO A 196 -12.02 -23.61 4.59
CA PRO A 196 -12.57 -24.87 5.11
C PRO A 196 -13.87 -25.25 4.40
N GLU A 197 -14.19 -26.55 4.30
CA GLU A 197 -15.39 -27.04 3.59
C GLU A 197 -16.70 -26.41 4.12
N ASN A 198 -16.80 -26.13 5.42
CA ASN A 198 -17.97 -25.50 6.06
C ASN A 198 -17.94 -23.96 6.05
N SER A 199 -17.02 -23.33 5.33
CA SER A 199 -16.81 -21.87 5.42
C SER A 199 -18.02 -21.07 4.89
N ALA A 200 -18.76 -21.59 3.92
CA ALA A 200 -19.89 -20.89 3.29
C ALA A 200 -21.13 -20.78 4.21
N SER A 201 -21.34 -21.76 5.10
CA SER A 201 -22.45 -21.78 6.06
C SER A 201 -22.09 -21.17 7.42
N SER A 202 -20.81 -20.88 7.66
CA SER A 202 -20.34 -20.30 8.92
C SER A 202 -20.74 -18.83 9.11
N SER A 203 -20.69 -18.35 10.36
CA SER A 203 -20.93 -16.94 10.68
C SER A 203 -19.90 -16.02 10.01
N PHE A 204 -20.27 -14.75 9.76
CA PHE A 204 -19.42 -13.76 9.08
C PHE A 204 -18.01 -13.68 9.67
N PHE A 205 -17.88 -13.61 10.99
CA PHE A 205 -16.59 -13.52 11.66
C PHE A 205 -15.78 -14.82 11.55
N ALA A 206 -16.44 -15.97 11.58
CA ALA A 206 -15.76 -17.26 11.43
C ALA A 206 -15.21 -17.45 10.01
N ARG A 207 -16.00 -17.08 8.99
CA ARG A 207 -15.59 -17.12 7.58
C ARG A 207 -14.44 -16.17 7.28
N ASN A 208 -14.53 -14.93 7.77
CA ASN A 208 -13.56 -13.88 7.43
C ASN A 208 -12.41 -13.76 8.44
N LYS A 209 -12.27 -14.66 9.41
CA LYS A 209 -11.20 -14.58 10.42
C LYS A 209 -9.81 -14.43 9.80
N ARG A 210 -9.50 -15.21 8.75
CA ARG A 210 -8.22 -15.13 8.03
C ARG A 210 -8.07 -13.81 7.29
N THR A 211 -9.13 -13.35 6.64
CA THR A 211 -9.18 -12.07 5.91
C THR A 211 -8.97 -10.87 6.84
N ILE A 212 -9.68 -10.85 7.97
CA ILE A 212 -9.56 -9.83 9.02
C ILE A 212 -8.16 -9.83 9.61
N PHE A 213 -7.60 -11.01 9.88
CA PHE A 213 -6.26 -11.13 10.44
C PHE A 213 -5.17 -10.70 9.45
N CYS A 214 -5.23 -11.15 8.19
CA CYS A 214 -4.24 -10.81 7.17
C CYS A 214 -4.29 -9.33 6.78
N PHE A 215 -5.49 -8.79 6.54
CA PHE A 215 -5.62 -7.36 6.26
C PHE A 215 -5.31 -6.54 7.51
N GLY A 216 -5.84 -6.92 8.67
CA GLY A 216 -5.52 -6.25 9.94
C GLY A 216 -4.04 -6.22 10.25
N LEU A 217 -3.30 -7.32 10.11
CA LEU A 217 -1.84 -7.32 10.31
C LEU A 217 -1.07 -6.58 9.21
N GLY A 218 -1.46 -6.70 7.94
CA GLY A 218 -0.76 -5.99 6.86
C GLY A 218 -0.89 -4.47 6.98
N PHE A 219 -2.08 -4.02 7.37
CA PHE A 219 -2.45 -2.61 7.45
C PHE A 219 -2.14 -1.98 8.81
N VAL A 220 -2.48 -2.65 9.91
CA VAL A 220 -2.16 -2.15 11.26
C VAL A 220 -0.70 -2.42 11.59
N GLY A 221 -0.14 -3.56 11.18
CA GLY A 221 1.26 -3.90 11.50
C GLY A 221 2.28 -2.95 10.91
N THR A 222 2.03 -2.34 9.74
CA THR A 222 2.89 -1.28 9.19
C THR A 222 2.81 0.02 10.01
N GLY A 223 1.63 0.36 10.56
CA GLY A 223 1.47 1.49 11.49
C GLY A 223 1.98 1.20 12.91
N LEU A 224 1.92 -0.06 13.34
CA LEU A 224 2.30 -0.51 14.69
C LEU A 224 3.81 -0.77 14.82
N LEU A 225 4.48 -1.20 13.75
CA LEU A 225 5.95 -1.33 13.72
C LEU A 225 6.67 0.01 13.94
N LEU A 226 6.00 1.12 13.61
CA LEU A 226 6.50 2.46 13.89
C LEU A 226 6.22 2.93 15.33
N THR A 227 5.36 2.23 16.09
CA THR A 227 4.94 2.66 17.44
C THR A 227 5.30 1.68 18.56
N LEU A 228 5.61 0.40 18.26
CA LEU A 228 5.83 -0.64 19.29
C LEU A 228 7.27 -1.13 19.46
N GLN A 229 8.27 -0.42 18.95
CA GLN A 229 9.64 -0.59 19.45
C GLN A 229 9.95 0.53 20.44
N GLY A 230 9.44 0.34 21.66
CA GLY A 230 9.96 0.97 22.87
C GLY A 230 11.07 0.13 23.48
#